data_AF-A0A7K2JY61-F1
#
_entry.id   AF-A0A7K2JY61-F1
#
_cell.length_a   1.000
_cell.length_b   1.000
_cell.length_c   1.000
_cell.angle_alpha   90.00
_cell.angle_beta   90.00
_cell.angle_gamma   90.00
#
_symmetry.space_group_name_H-M   'P 1'
#
loop_
_entity.id
_entity.type
_entity.pdbx_description
1 polymer ?
#
loop_
_entity_poly.entity_id
_entity_poly.type
_entity_poly.pdbx_seq_one_letter_code
_entity_poly.pdbx_strand_id
1 'polypeptide(L)'
;MSGPMALEPGGAEQDTLALRLADARRPVPRAADHHTLALVRPGHGVQHAAVDRLAAELADRVAPAVHPYEVAALLESEGLTGEAIAEQYGHRDLFSLATALYERVPRSFPEPPRPADPWRPDHVRCALRGALFALPGLGYALAGRLLPHGGTVTALVVAGLVSWAWNQALGHRAYLRLAAGRREAGRTLLKGAPLGALAATAAGAPFA
;
A
#
# COMPACT_ATOMS: atom_id res chain seq x y z
N MET A 1 13.53 -16.44 -28.60
CA MET A 1 12.61 -15.45 -29.18
C MET A 1 11.25 -16.11 -29.32
N SER A 2 10.37 -15.94 -28.33
CA SER A 2 9.03 -16.52 -28.33
C SER A 2 8.03 -15.48 -28.82
N GLY A 3 7.26 -15.85 -29.84
CA GLY A 3 6.23 -15.01 -30.45
C GLY A 3 4.99 -14.81 -29.56
N PRO A 4 4.10 -13.89 -29.95
CA PRO A 4 2.93 -13.51 -29.17
C PRO A 4 1.85 -14.60 -29.19
N MET A 5 1.23 -14.82 -28.03
CA MET A 5 0.08 -15.69 -27.85
C MET A 5 -1.17 -15.05 -28.48
N ALA A 6 -1.80 -15.76 -29.41
CA ALA A 6 -3.03 -15.34 -30.07
C ALA A 6 -4.22 -15.47 -29.10
N LEU A 7 -4.93 -14.37 -28.87
CA LEU A 7 -6.24 -14.35 -28.22
C LEU A 7 -7.28 -14.19 -29.34
N GLU A 8 -7.86 -15.30 -29.79
CA GLU A 8 -9.04 -15.27 -30.65
C GLU A 8 -10.32 -15.23 -29.78
N PRO A 9 -11.39 -14.54 -30.24
CA PRO A 9 -12.51 -14.11 -29.42
C PRO A 9 -13.74 -15.01 -29.62
N GLY A 10 -14.44 -15.39 -28.54
CA GLY A 10 -15.69 -16.13 -28.71
C GLY A 10 -16.45 -16.47 -27.43
N GLY A 11 -17.54 -15.72 -27.19
CA GLY A 11 -18.68 -16.08 -26.32
C GLY A 11 -18.40 -16.00 -24.82
N ALA A 12 -19.16 -15.31 -23.97
CA ALA A 12 -20.57 -14.97 -24.01
C ALA A 12 -20.85 -13.78 -23.05
N GLU A 13 -20.11 -12.68 -23.21
CA GLU A 13 -20.12 -11.55 -22.26
C GLU A 13 -20.83 -10.30 -22.82
N GLN A 14 -21.83 -10.49 -23.68
CA GLN A 14 -22.66 -9.39 -24.23
C GLN A 14 -24.12 -9.43 -23.76
N ASP A 15 -24.51 -10.38 -22.91
CA ASP A 15 -25.91 -10.57 -22.51
C ASP A 15 -26.33 -9.78 -21.26
N THR A 16 -25.47 -8.88 -20.75
CA THR A 16 -25.77 -8.06 -19.55
C THR A 16 -26.04 -6.58 -19.88
N LEU A 17 -26.08 -6.19 -21.18
CA LEU A 17 -26.37 -4.82 -21.62
C LEU A 17 -27.52 -4.77 -22.64
N ALA A 18 -28.68 -5.25 -22.22
CA ALA A 18 -29.94 -4.99 -22.93
C ALA A 18 -31.07 -4.66 -21.93
N LEU A 19 -30.83 -3.70 -21.04
CA LEU A 19 -31.92 -3.03 -20.33
C LEU A 19 -32.56 -2.01 -21.26
N ARG A 20 -33.46 -2.55 -22.10
CA ARG A 20 -34.69 -1.97 -22.63
C ARG A 20 -34.87 -0.47 -22.35
N LEU A 21 -34.49 0.35 -23.33
CA LEU A 21 -35.15 1.64 -23.59
C LEU A 21 -36.60 1.36 -23.98
N ALA A 22 -37.48 1.29 -22.96
CA ALA A 22 -38.91 1.38 -23.16
C ALA A 22 -39.28 2.87 -23.10
N ASP A 23 -39.23 3.49 -24.27
CA ASP A 23 -39.72 4.84 -24.55
C ASP A 23 -41.26 4.85 -24.41
N ALA A 24 -41.73 5.05 -23.19
CA ALA A 24 -43.14 5.27 -22.89
C ALA A 24 -43.46 6.76 -23.07
N ARG A 25 -43.97 7.07 -24.27
CA ARG A 25 -44.77 8.25 -24.67
C ARG A 25 -45.00 9.29 -23.56
N ARG A 26 -44.32 10.43 -23.72
CA ARG A 26 -44.56 11.68 -22.98
C ARG A 26 -46.03 12.13 -23.12
N PRO A 27 -46.77 12.36 -22.03
CA PRO A 27 -47.90 13.28 -22.04
C PRO A 27 -47.37 14.71 -21.95
N VAL A 28 -47.85 15.57 -22.86
CA VAL A 28 -47.63 17.02 -22.88
C VAL A 28 -48.05 17.65 -21.55
N PRO A 29 -47.26 18.53 -20.91
CA PRO A 29 -47.74 19.27 -19.74
C PRO A 29 -48.71 20.35 -20.20
N ARG A 30 -49.98 20.22 -19.80
CA ARG A 30 -50.91 21.35 -19.79
C ARG A 30 -50.44 22.34 -18.74
N ALA A 31 -50.22 23.59 -19.17
CA ALA A 31 -50.04 24.73 -18.29
C ALA A 31 -51.22 24.78 -17.30
N ALA A 32 -50.92 24.49 -16.04
CA ALA A 32 -51.81 24.76 -14.94
C ALA A 32 -51.08 25.76 -14.04
N ASP A 33 -51.45 27.03 -14.18
CA ASP A 33 -51.11 28.08 -13.26
C ASP A 33 -51.54 27.67 -11.86
N HIS A 34 -50.58 27.23 -11.05
CA HIS A 34 -50.73 27.11 -9.61
C HIS A 34 -49.56 27.86 -8.98
N HIS A 35 -49.84 29.07 -8.52
CA HIS A 35 -49.05 29.73 -7.49
C HIS A 35 -49.17 28.92 -6.19
N THR A 36 -48.51 27.77 -6.16
CA THR A 36 -48.32 26.99 -4.94
C THR A 36 -47.24 27.71 -4.16
N LEU A 37 -47.67 28.59 -3.26
CA LEU A 37 -46.80 29.13 -2.22
C LEU A 37 -46.30 27.94 -1.39
N ALA A 38 -45.07 27.51 -1.68
CA ALA A 38 -44.39 26.48 -0.92
C ALA A 38 -44.22 27.00 0.51
N LEU A 39 -45.03 26.49 1.43
CA LEU A 39 -44.87 26.72 2.86
C LEU A 39 -43.56 26.04 3.29
N VAL A 40 -42.46 26.78 3.22
CA VAL A 40 -41.18 26.34 3.78
C VAL A 40 -41.37 26.26 5.28
N ARG A 41 -41.40 25.03 5.81
CA ARG A 41 -41.42 24.80 7.25
C ARG A 41 -40.17 25.46 7.84
N PRO A 42 -40.29 26.35 8.83
CA PRO A 42 -39.19 27.23 9.27
C PRO A 42 -37.90 26.49 9.68
N GLY A 43 -37.97 25.22 10.10
CA GLY A 43 -36.79 24.41 10.44
C GLY A 43 -36.06 23.76 9.24
N HIS A 44 -36.73 23.56 8.11
CA HIS A 44 -36.16 22.80 6.98
C HIS A 44 -35.08 23.59 6.23
N GLY A 45 -35.21 24.92 6.16
CA GLY A 45 -34.20 25.80 5.57
C GLY A 45 -32.90 25.88 6.37
N VAL A 46 -33.00 25.83 7.71
CA VAL A 46 -31.82 25.83 8.60
C VAL A 46 -31.01 24.54 8.44
N GLN A 47 -31.70 23.40 8.35
CA GLN A 47 -31.06 22.09 8.14
C GLN A 47 -30.42 21.98 6.76
N HIS A 48 -31.07 22.50 5.70
CA HIS A 48 -30.47 22.58 4.36
C HIS A 48 -29.18 23.39 4.36
N ALA A 49 -29.18 24.57 4.99
CA ALA A 49 -27.98 25.39 5.11
C ALA A 49 -26.87 24.72 5.94
N ALA A 50 -27.23 23.90 6.93
CA ALA A 50 -26.27 23.11 7.69
C ALA A 50 -25.61 22.01 6.84
N VAL A 51 -26.39 21.33 6.00
CA VAL A 51 -25.86 20.33 5.04
C VAL A 51 -24.98 20.99 3.98
N ASP A 52 -25.38 22.16 3.46
CA ASP A 52 -24.58 22.88 2.46
C ASP A 52 -23.25 23.37 3.06
N ARG A 53 -23.24 23.79 4.33
CA ARG A 53 -22.02 24.13 5.05
C ARG A 53 -21.11 22.92 5.22
N LEU A 54 -21.66 21.79 5.66
CA LEU A 54 -20.91 20.55 5.80
C LEU A 54 -20.33 20.07 4.46
N ALA A 55 -21.11 20.20 3.37
CA ALA A 55 -20.67 19.89 2.01
C ALA A 55 -19.48 20.77 1.59
N ALA A 56 -19.51 22.08 1.92
CA ALA A 56 -18.40 22.99 1.63
C ALA A 56 -17.15 22.67 2.48
N GLU A 57 -17.32 22.37 3.78
CA GLU A 57 -16.23 22.04 4.69
C GLU A 57 -15.53 20.71 4.31
N LEU A 58 -16.30 19.74 3.81
CA LEU A 58 -15.78 18.41 3.47
C LEU A 58 -15.52 18.23 1.97
N ALA A 59 -15.67 19.26 1.14
CA ALA A 59 -15.64 19.17 -0.31
C ALA A 59 -14.41 18.40 -0.83
N ASP A 60 -13.20 18.76 -0.39
CA ASP A 60 -11.97 18.13 -0.85
C ASP A 60 -11.85 16.65 -0.48
N ARG A 61 -12.46 16.24 0.64
CA ARG A 61 -12.44 14.85 1.13
C ARG A 61 -13.57 14.01 0.54
N VAL A 62 -14.69 14.63 0.24
CA VAL A 62 -15.88 13.99 -0.32
C VAL A 62 -15.83 13.92 -1.85
N ALA A 63 -15.22 14.90 -2.53
CA ALA A 63 -15.11 14.95 -3.99
C ALA A 63 -14.45 13.71 -4.62
N PRO A 64 -13.39 13.10 -4.06
CA PRO A 64 -12.79 11.88 -4.60
C PRO A 64 -13.55 10.60 -4.25
N ALA A 65 -14.54 10.65 -3.35
CA ALA A 65 -15.30 9.47 -2.97
C ALA A 65 -16.05 8.90 -4.19
N VAL A 66 -15.89 7.60 -4.43
CA VAL A 66 -16.52 6.90 -5.56
C VAL A 66 -17.91 6.37 -5.22
N HIS A 67 -18.27 6.33 -3.94
CA HIS A 67 -19.57 5.85 -3.45
C HIS A 67 -20.02 6.60 -2.18
N PRO A 68 -21.34 6.81 -1.95
CA PRO A 68 -21.86 7.38 -0.70
C PRO A 68 -21.38 6.70 0.58
N TYR A 69 -21.03 5.41 0.54
CA TYR A 69 -20.52 4.70 1.72
C TYR A 69 -19.11 5.10 2.13
N GLU A 70 -18.28 5.57 1.20
CA GLU A 70 -16.99 6.17 1.56
C GLU A 70 -17.18 7.50 2.27
N VAL A 71 -18.20 8.27 1.86
CA VAL A 71 -18.62 9.48 2.57
C VAL A 71 -19.17 9.13 3.95
N ALA A 72 -19.94 8.05 4.09
CA ALA A 72 -20.40 7.58 5.39
C ALA A 72 -19.23 7.19 6.32
N ALA A 73 -18.24 6.45 5.80
CA ALA A 73 -17.05 6.10 6.56
C ALA A 73 -16.23 7.35 6.97
N LEU A 74 -16.13 8.35 6.10
CA LEU A 74 -15.53 9.64 6.43
C LEU A 74 -16.29 10.30 7.59
N LEU A 75 -17.62 10.44 7.48
CA LEU A 75 -18.45 11.07 8.52
C LEU A 75 -18.39 10.30 9.86
N GLU A 76 -18.32 8.97 9.83
CA GLU A 76 -18.11 8.13 11.01
C GLU A 76 -16.74 8.38 11.65
N SER A 77 -15.69 8.53 10.85
CA SER A 77 -14.34 8.86 11.34
C SER A 77 -14.23 10.26 11.96
N GLU A 78 -15.10 11.19 11.54
CA GLU A 78 -15.27 12.51 12.18
C GLU A 78 -16.09 12.45 13.48
N GLY A 79 -16.64 11.28 13.84
CA GLY A 79 -17.37 11.05 15.07
C GLY A 79 -18.85 11.48 15.04
N LEU A 80 -19.45 11.62 13.85
CA LEU A 80 -20.87 11.96 13.73
C LEU A 80 -21.76 10.78 14.12
N THR A 81 -22.55 10.95 15.19
CA THR A 81 -23.51 9.94 15.66
C THR A 81 -24.90 10.14 15.06
N GLY A 82 -25.74 9.09 15.08
CA GLY A 82 -27.09 9.13 14.53
C GLY A 82 -27.99 10.21 15.16
N GLU A 83 -27.89 10.43 16.48
CA GLU A 83 -28.68 11.47 17.15
C GLU A 83 -28.28 12.87 16.70
N ALA A 84 -26.97 13.15 16.66
CA ALA A 84 -26.45 14.42 16.18
C ALA A 84 -26.83 14.68 14.72
N ILE A 85 -26.87 13.62 13.90
CA ILE A 85 -27.23 13.72 12.49
C ILE A 85 -28.70 14.11 12.30
N ALA A 86 -29.60 13.47 13.06
CA ALA A 86 -31.02 13.76 13.03
C ALA A 86 -31.33 15.18 13.52
N GLU A 87 -30.67 15.62 14.60
CA GLU A 87 -30.91 16.92 15.22
C GLU A 87 -30.34 18.08 14.38
N GLN A 88 -29.09 17.95 13.90
CA GLN A 88 -28.37 19.06 13.26
C GLN A 88 -28.61 19.14 11.75
N TYR A 89 -28.76 18.00 11.07
CA TYR A 89 -28.84 17.95 9.60
C TYR A 89 -30.20 17.47 9.09
N GLY A 90 -31.09 16.99 9.95
CA GLY A 90 -32.43 16.54 9.55
C GLY A 90 -32.47 15.24 8.77
N HIS A 91 -31.36 14.48 8.76
CA HIS A 91 -31.25 13.20 8.08
C HIS A 91 -31.53 12.05 9.05
N ARG A 92 -32.20 11.00 8.58
CA ARG A 92 -32.60 9.85 9.41
C ARG A 92 -31.41 9.11 10.00
N ASP A 93 -30.32 9.03 9.24
CA ASP A 93 -29.12 8.28 9.58
C ASP A 93 -27.91 8.82 8.79
N LEU A 94 -26.74 8.31 9.16
CA LEU A 94 -25.45 8.61 8.53
C LEU A 94 -25.44 8.36 7.02
N PHE A 95 -26.09 7.30 6.54
CA PHE A 95 -26.10 6.94 5.13
C PHE A 95 -26.94 7.91 4.30
N SER A 96 -28.06 8.38 4.85
CA SER A 96 -28.90 9.40 4.25
C SER A 96 -28.16 10.73 4.12
N LEU A 97 -27.45 11.15 5.17
CA LEU A 97 -26.61 12.36 5.11
C LEU A 97 -25.46 12.19 4.11
N ALA A 98 -24.78 11.05 4.14
CA ALA A 98 -23.67 10.75 3.23
C ALA A 98 -24.10 10.77 1.76
N THR A 99 -25.29 10.25 1.44
CA THR A 99 -25.88 10.33 0.09
C THR A 99 -26.13 11.77 -0.32
N ALA A 100 -26.70 12.58 0.58
CA ALA A 100 -26.96 13.99 0.31
C ALA A 100 -25.68 14.81 0.08
N LEU A 101 -24.60 14.52 0.80
CA LEU A 101 -23.29 15.13 0.58
C LEU A 101 -22.64 14.64 -0.72
N TYR A 102 -22.77 13.34 -1.02
CA TYR A 102 -22.27 12.74 -2.24
C TYR A 102 -22.90 13.37 -3.49
N GLU A 103 -24.21 13.62 -3.47
CA GLU A 103 -24.93 14.26 -4.57
C GLU A 103 -24.65 15.77 -4.71
N ARG A 104 -24.40 16.47 -3.59
CA ARG A 104 -24.14 17.92 -3.58
C ARG A 104 -22.73 18.31 -4.00
N VAL A 105 -21.72 17.54 -3.57
CA VAL A 105 -20.31 17.89 -3.79
C VAL A 105 -19.90 17.47 -5.22
N PRO A 106 -19.35 18.39 -6.05
CA PRO A 106 -18.82 18.04 -7.36
C PRO A 106 -17.72 16.97 -7.27
N ARG A 107 -17.78 15.94 -8.14
CA ARG A 107 -16.78 14.86 -8.14
C ARG A 107 -15.45 15.34 -8.71
N SER A 108 -14.36 14.97 -8.04
CA SER A 108 -12.98 15.25 -8.47
C SER A 108 -12.11 14.05 -8.18
N PHE A 109 -11.44 13.51 -9.19
CA PHE A 109 -10.57 12.34 -9.06
C PHE A 109 -9.12 12.76 -9.32
N PRO A 110 -8.42 13.31 -8.30
CA PRO A 110 -7.03 13.69 -8.46
C PRO A 110 -6.17 12.45 -8.75
N GLU A 111 -5.30 12.55 -9.74
CA GLU A 111 -4.37 11.48 -10.09
C GLU A 111 -3.45 11.20 -8.89
N PRO A 112 -3.34 9.95 -8.41
CA PRO A 112 -2.44 9.63 -7.31
C PRO A 112 -0.98 9.90 -7.71
N PRO A 113 -0.11 10.23 -6.74
CA PRO A 113 1.30 10.41 -7.03
C PRO A 113 1.86 9.12 -7.63
N ARG A 114 2.61 9.28 -8.74
CA ARG A 114 3.23 8.13 -9.40
C ARG A 114 4.15 7.39 -8.41
N PRO A 115 3.97 6.08 -8.21
CA PRO A 115 4.86 5.33 -7.35
C PRO A 115 6.28 5.35 -7.90
N ALA A 116 7.27 5.20 -7.02
CA ALA A 116 8.65 5.05 -7.45
C ALA A 116 8.79 3.85 -8.40
N ASP A 117 9.57 4.00 -9.46
CA ASP A 117 9.82 2.92 -10.42
C ASP A 117 10.49 1.72 -9.72
N PRO A 118 9.82 0.56 -9.61
CA PRO A 118 10.36 -0.62 -8.95
C PRO A 118 11.54 -1.24 -9.71
N TRP A 119 11.72 -0.92 -11.00
CA TRP A 119 12.75 -1.47 -11.87
C TRP A 119 13.96 -0.55 -12.03
N ARG A 120 14.00 0.60 -11.34
CA ARG A 120 15.10 1.54 -11.44
C ARG A 120 16.41 0.87 -10.97
N PRO A 121 17.45 0.79 -11.83
CA PRO A 121 18.68 0.10 -11.48
C PRO A 121 19.45 0.89 -10.42
N ASP A 122 19.80 0.21 -9.32
CA ASP A 122 20.76 0.68 -8.34
C ASP A 122 22.10 0.01 -8.62
N HIS A 123 22.93 0.69 -9.44
CA HIS A 123 24.23 0.18 -9.88
C HIS A 123 25.16 -0.13 -8.70
N VAL A 124 25.09 0.66 -7.64
CA VAL A 124 25.90 0.47 -6.44
C VAL A 124 25.48 -0.80 -5.71
N ARG A 125 24.17 -1.00 -5.48
CA ARG A 125 23.67 -2.26 -4.89
C ARG A 125 23.96 -3.47 -5.76
N CYS A 126 23.87 -3.32 -7.09
CA CYS A 126 24.20 -4.38 -8.03
C CYS A 126 25.68 -4.79 -7.91
N ALA A 127 26.59 -3.81 -7.94
CA ALA A 127 28.03 -4.04 -7.80
C ALA A 127 28.38 -4.64 -6.42
N LEU A 128 27.81 -4.11 -5.33
CA LEU A 128 28.00 -4.63 -3.98
C LEU A 128 27.53 -6.09 -3.85
N ARG A 129 26.37 -6.41 -4.44
CA ARG A 129 25.85 -7.77 -4.48
C ARG A 129 26.76 -8.69 -5.28
N GLY A 130 27.25 -8.24 -6.44
CA GLY A 130 28.22 -8.97 -7.25
C GLY A 130 29.51 -9.27 -6.47
N ALA A 131 30.07 -8.28 -5.78
CA ALA A 131 31.25 -8.45 -4.94
C ALA A 131 31.00 -9.46 -3.80
N LEU A 132 29.84 -9.38 -3.14
CA LEU A 132 29.46 -10.32 -2.08
C LEU A 132 29.37 -11.77 -2.58
N PHE A 133 28.81 -11.99 -3.77
CA PHE A 133 28.72 -13.32 -4.39
C PHE A 133 30.05 -13.84 -4.95
N ALA A 134 31.01 -12.95 -5.24
CA ALA A 134 32.35 -13.34 -5.69
C ALA A 134 33.27 -13.79 -4.54
N LEU A 135 33.01 -13.35 -3.30
CA LEU A 135 33.86 -13.64 -2.13
C LEU A 135 34.11 -15.14 -1.88
N PRO A 136 33.12 -16.05 -1.94
CA PRO A 136 33.37 -17.48 -1.76
C PRO A 136 34.33 -18.05 -2.82
N GLY A 137 34.21 -17.59 -4.07
CA GLY A 137 35.12 -17.98 -5.16
C GLY A 137 36.54 -17.51 -4.91
N LEU A 138 36.71 -16.28 -4.42
CA LEU A 138 38.01 -15.77 -3.98
C LEU A 138 38.56 -16.58 -2.81
N GLY A 139 37.73 -16.93 -1.84
CA GLY A 139 38.09 -17.78 -0.70
C GLY A 139 38.60 -19.14 -1.14
N TYR A 140 37.94 -19.78 -2.09
CA TYR A 140 38.37 -21.07 -2.65
C TYR A 140 39.72 -20.96 -3.38
N ALA A 141 39.90 -19.94 -4.22
CA ALA A 141 41.14 -19.68 -4.93
C ALA A 141 42.32 -19.41 -3.99
N LEU A 142 42.08 -18.75 -2.85
CA LEU A 142 43.08 -18.49 -1.82
C LEU A 142 43.36 -19.75 -0.98
N ALA A 143 42.32 -20.50 -0.61
CA ALA A 143 42.46 -21.69 0.22
C ALA A 143 43.38 -22.74 -0.43
N GLY A 144 43.20 -23.00 -1.73
CA GLY A 144 44.04 -23.96 -2.46
C GLY A 144 45.52 -23.55 -2.60
N ARG A 145 45.87 -22.28 -2.35
CA ARG A 145 47.25 -21.77 -2.43
C ARG A 145 47.89 -21.57 -1.07
N LEU A 146 47.08 -21.30 -0.04
CA LEU A 146 47.56 -20.84 1.27
C LEU A 146 47.42 -21.90 2.38
N LEU A 147 46.52 -22.88 2.24
CA LEU A 147 46.35 -23.91 3.27
C LEU A 147 47.16 -25.19 2.97
N PRO A 148 47.93 -25.68 3.95
CA PRO A 148 48.53 -27.02 3.93
C PRO A 148 47.49 -28.12 3.71
N HIS A 149 47.88 -29.20 3.03
CA HIS A 149 46.94 -30.28 2.69
C HIS A 149 46.47 -31.11 3.92
N GLY A 150 47.20 -31.05 5.04
CA GLY A 150 46.81 -31.71 6.28
C GLY A 150 45.85 -30.83 7.09
N GLY A 151 44.71 -31.37 7.53
CA GLY A 151 43.81 -30.68 8.46
C GLY A 151 42.84 -29.65 7.85
N THR A 152 43.08 -29.20 6.61
CA THR A 152 42.21 -28.23 5.89
C THR A 152 40.71 -28.53 6.00
N VAL A 153 40.29 -29.78 5.85
CA VAL A 153 38.86 -30.16 5.96
C VAL A 153 38.33 -29.84 7.36
N THR A 154 39.07 -30.21 8.41
CA THR A 154 38.71 -29.91 9.81
C THR A 154 38.67 -28.40 10.06
N ALA A 155 39.67 -27.65 9.55
CA ALA A 155 39.70 -26.20 9.64
C ALA A 155 38.46 -25.54 9.01
N LEU A 156 38.08 -25.98 7.81
CA LEU A 156 36.90 -25.48 7.10
C LEU A 156 35.59 -25.85 7.81
N VAL A 157 35.49 -27.06 8.37
CA VAL A 157 34.31 -27.49 9.14
C VAL A 157 34.16 -26.64 10.39
N VAL A 158 35.23 -26.44 11.17
CA VAL A 158 35.19 -25.62 12.39
C VAL A 158 34.86 -24.16 12.06
N ALA A 159 35.55 -23.57 11.07
CA ALA A 159 35.26 -22.21 10.62
C ALA A 159 33.82 -22.06 10.12
N GLY A 160 33.31 -23.05 9.38
CA GLY A 160 31.93 -23.08 8.89
C GLY A 160 30.89 -23.11 10.01
N LEU A 161 31.07 -23.96 11.04
CA LEU A 161 30.18 -24.03 12.20
C LEU A 161 30.16 -22.72 12.99
N VAL A 162 31.34 -22.12 13.23
CA VAL A 162 31.45 -20.83 13.93
C VAL A 162 30.81 -19.72 13.10
N SER A 163 31.08 -19.67 11.79
CA SER A 163 30.45 -18.70 10.89
C SER A 163 28.93 -18.85 10.86
N TRP A 164 28.43 -20.09 10.85
CA TRP A 164 26.99 -20.36 10.85
C TRP A 164 26.33 -19.86 12.13
N ALA A 165 26.84 -20.24 13.29
CA ALA A 165 26.31 -19.80 14.58
C ALA A 165 26.35 -18.27 14.72
N TRP A 166 27.45 -17.64 14.29
CA TRP A 166 27.60 -16.19 14.28
C TRP A 166 26.56 -15.51 13.39
N ASN A 167 26.35 -16.02 12.18
CA ASN A 167 25.37 -15.47 11.23
C ASN A 167 23.94 -15.56 11.78
N GLN A 168 23.59 -16.62 12.51
CA GLN A 168 22.30 -16.73 13.18
C GLN A 168 22.12 -15.66 14.26
N ALA A 169 23.11 -15.49 15.14
CA ALA A 169 23.07 -14.47 16.18
C ALA A 169 23.04 -13.05 15.59
N LEU A 170 23.84 -12.81 14.54
CA LEU A 170 23.92 -11.53 13.86
C LEU A 170 22.60 -11.18 13.14
N GLY A 171 22.00 -12.16 12.45
CA GLY A 171 20.71 -12.00 11.79
C GLY A 171 19.59 -11.68 12.78
N HIS A 172 19.53 -12.42 13.90
CA HIS A 172 18.58 -12.15 14.97
C HIS A 172 18.75 -10.72 15.54
N ARG A 173 20.00 -10.32 15.84
CA ARG A 173 20.29 -8.98 16.38
C ARG A 173 19.98 -7.87 15.38
N ALA A 174 20.26 -8.07 14.10
CA ALA A 174 19.93 -7.11 13.05
C ALA A 174 18.41 -6.96 12.88
N TYR A 175 17.66 -8.06 12.96
CA TYR A 175 16.20 -8.05 12.94
C TYR A 175 15.63 -7.24 14.10
N LEU A 176 16.10 -7.47 15.33
CA LEU A 176 15.67 -6.68 16.50
C LEU A 176 16.00 -5.19 16.33
N ARG A 177 17.10 -4.86 15.65
CA ARG A 177 17.51 -3.47 15.39
C ARG A 177 16.65 -2.77 14.33
N LEU A 178 15.84 -3.49 13.55
CA LEU A 178 14.87 -2.85 12.65
C LEU A 178 13.83 -2.03 13.42
N ALA A 179 13.51 -2.40 14.67
CA ALA A 179 12.63 -1.62 15.54
C ALA A 179 13.18 -0.20 15.82
N ALA A 180 14.51 -0.02 15.79
CA ALA A 180 15.16 1.28 15.93
C ALA A 180 15.45 1.98 14.58
N GLY A 181 15.25 1.28 13.46
CA GLY A 181 15.46 1.82 12.12
C GLY A 181 16.35 0.95 11.22
N ARG A 182 16.21 1.16 9.90
CA ARG A 182 17.00 0.42 8.88
C ARG A 182 18.50 0.72 8.98
N ARG A 183 18.89 1.91 9.43
CA ARG A 183 20.30 2.33 9.53
C ARG A 183 21.01 1.59 10.66
N GLU A 184 20.32 1.32 11.74
CA GLU A 184 20.78 0.65 12.95
C GLU A 184 20.98 -0.84 12.69
N ALA A 185 20.03 -1.47 11.99
CA ALA A 185 20.17 -2.83 11.47
C ALA A 185 21.37 -2.93 10.51
N GLY A 186 21.50 -1.98 9.57
CA GLY A 186 22.64 -1.91 8.65
C GLY A 186 23.99 -1.76 9.36
N ARG A 187 24.09 -0.91 10.38
CA ARG A 187 25.32 -0.75 11.21
C ARG A 187 25.67 -2.02 11.97
N THR A 188 24.66 -2.75 12.43
CA THR A 188 24.85 -4.03 13.13
C THR A 188 25.47 -5.06 12.18
N LEU A 189 24.93 -5.19 10.97
CA LEU A 189 25.47 -6.07 9.93
C LEU A 189 26.88 -5.63 9.50
N LEU A 190 27.09 -4.33 9.26
CA LEU A 190 28.37 -3.78 8.79
C LEU A 190 29.52 -4.07 9.77
N LYS A 191 29.27 -3.97 11.07
CA LYS A 191 30.28 -4.26 12.11
C LYS A 191 30.37 -5.75 12.42
N GLY A 192 29.23 -6.44 12.45
CA GLY A 192 29.17 -7.85 12.85
C GLY A 192 29.69 -8.82 11.80
N ALA A 193 29.51 -8.53 10.51
CA ALA A 193 29.99 -9.39 9.42
C ALA A 193 31.53 -9.58 9.43
N PRO A 194 32.37 -8.52 9.48
CA PRO A 194 33.82 -8.71 9.53
C PRO A 194 34.28 -9.39 10.82
N LEU A 195 33.65 -9.10 11.96
CA LEU A 195 33.95 -9.77 13.23
C LEU A 195 33.66 -11.27 13.17
N GLY A 196 32.55 -11.66 12.54
CA GLY A 196 32.20 -13.06 12.33
C GLY A 196 33.19 -13.78 11.43
N ALA A 197 33.60 -13.15 10.34
CA ALA A 197 34.62 -13.69 9.43
C ALA A 197 35.95 -13.91 10.15
N LEU A 198 36.39 -12.94 10.97
CA LEU A 198 37.60 -13.05 11.77
C LEU A 198 37.50 -14.18 12.81
N ALA A 199 36.38 -14.26 13.53
CA ALA A 199 36.15 -15.30 14.53
C ALA A 199 36.15 -16.70 13.91
N ALA A 200 35.46 -16.88 12.78
CA ALA A 200 35.44 -18.14 12.04
C ALA A 200 36.84 -18.54 11.55
N THR A 201 37.59 -17.60 10.97
CA THR A 201 38.95 -17.83 10.49
C THR A 201 39.88 -18.22 11.65
N ALA A 202 39.82 -17.48 12.76
CA ALA A 202 40.63 -17.75 13.95
C ALA A 202 40.30 -19.11 14.58
N ALA A 203 39.04 -19.54 14.54
CA ALA A 203 38.62 -20.85 15.06
C ALA A 203 39.12 -22.02 14.19
N GLY A 204 39.20 -21.83 12.87
CA GLY A 204 39.73 -22.85 11.95
C GLY A 204 41.26 -22.93 11.92
N ALA A 205 41.95 -21.82 12.20
CA ALA A 205 43.41 -21.71 12.07
C ALA A 205 44.24 -22.79 12.82
N PRO A 206 43.87 -23.28 14.02
CA PRO A 206 44.62 -24.33 14.71
C PRO A 206 44.58 -25.70 14.01
N PHE A 207 43.66 -25.88 13.07
CA PHE A 207 43.45 -27.14 12.34
C PHE A 207 43.96 -27.07 10.89
N ALA A 208 44.49 -25.92 10.46
CA ALA A 208 44.95 -25.66 9.09
C ALA A 208 46.41 -26.04 8.89
#